data_AF-A0A2X1QPS5-F1
#
_entry.id   AF-A0A2X1QPS5-F1
#
_cell.length_a   1.000
_cell.length_b   1.000
_cell.length_c   1.000
_cell.angle_alpha   90.00
_cell.angle_beta   90.00
_cell.angle_gamma   90.00
#
_symmetry.space_group_name_H-M   'P 1'
#
loop_
_entity.id
_entity.type
_entity.pdbx_description
1 polymer ?
#
loop_
_entity_poly.entity_id
_entity_poly.type
_entity_poly.pdbx_seq_one_letter_code
_entity_poly.pdbx_strand_id
1 'polypeptide(L)'
;MEQYYAMHHSYQSATLATGKNTDVQSTNLSPEGWYILSIVSQTATTYELKATAQKAQAFDKIICQKLTLNHLGIKGTHPDTGSNAALSACW
;
A
#
# COMPACT_ATOMS: atom_id res chain seq x y z
N MET A 1 -6.52 -2.57 7.24
CA MET A 1 -7.11 -1.23 7.38
C MET A 1 -8.54 -1.32 7.87
N GLU A 2 -9.46 -1.96 7.13
CA GLU A 2 -10.87 -2.11 7.54
C GLU A 2 -11.09 -2.62 8.98
N GLN A 3 -10.36 -3.66 9.40
CA GLN A 3 -10.46 -4.16 10.78
C GLN A 3 -10.05 -3.10 11.83
N TYR A 4 -9.02 -2.30 11.53
CA TYR A 4 -8.59 -1.22 12.41
C TYR A 4 -9.68 -0.16 12.55
N TYR A 5 -10.31 0.21 11.43
CA TYR A 5 -11.43 1.15 11.41
C TYR A 5 -12.63 0.62 12.20
N ALA A 6 -12.96 -0.67 12.07
CA ALA A 6 -14.05 -1.28 12.84
C ALA A 6 -13.83 -1.19 14.37
N MET A 7 -12.58 -1.14 14.82
CA MET A 7 -12.23 -1.04 16.24
C MET A 7 -12.09 0.42 16.73
N HIS A 8 -11.52 1.30 15.88
CA HIS A 8 -11.10 2.66 16.29
C HIS A 8 -11.95 3.77 15.67
N HIS A 9 -12.84 3.44 14.73
CA HIS A 9 -13.70 4.37 13.99
C HIS A 9 -12.93 5.49 13.26
N SER A 10 -11.66 5.25 12.93
CA SER A 10 -10.78 6.18 12.23
C SER A 10 -9.59 5.45 11.61
N TYR A 11 -9.09 5.92 10.45
CA TYR A 11 -7.81 5.47 9.90
C TYR A 11 -6.60 6.30 10.38
N GLN A 12 -6.82 7.48 10.96
CA GLN A 12 -5.78 8.52 11.12
C GLN A 12 -4.56 8.11 11.96
N SER A 13 -4.74 7.15 12.88
CA SER A 13 -3.71 6.66 13.79
C SER A 13 -3.19 5.27 13.47
N ALA A 14 -3.67 4.61 12.39
CA ALA A 14 -3.16 3.30 12.00
C ALA A 14 -1.70 3.40 11.58
N THR A 15 -0.89 2.44 12.02
CA THR A 15 0.55 2.37 11.69
C THR A 15 0.90 1.02 11.06
N LEU A 16 2.14 0.88 10.60
CA LEU A 16 2.71 -0.38 10.08
C LEU A 16 4.10 -0.59 10.68
N ALA A 17 4.35 -1.76 11.25
CA ALA A 17 5.68 -2.19 11.70
C ALA A 17 6.44 -1.16 12.59
N THR A 18 5.73 -0.47 13.47
CA THR A 18 6.31 0.47 14.44
C THR A 18 6.52 -0.14 15.83
N GLY A 19 6.03 -1.37 16.06
CA GLY A 19 5.99 -2.04 17.36
C GLY A 19 4.88 -1.54 18.28
N LYS A 20 3.91 -0.77 17.76
CA LYS A 20 2.80 -0.19 18.53
C LYS A 20 1.53 -1.02 18.36
N ASN A 21 0.60 -0.91 19.32
CA ASN A 21 -0.73 -1.52 19.21
C ASN A 21 -1.58 -0.92 18.06
N THR A 22 -1.15 0.20 17.49
CA THR A 22 -1.76 0.80 16.30
C THR A 22 -1.31 0.16 15.00
N ASP A 23 -0.36 -0.78 15.04
CA ASP A 23 0.11 -1.48 13.86
C ASP A 23 -0.94 -2.43 13.30
N VAL A 24 -1.35 -2.18 12.05
CA VAL A 24 -2.29 -3.07 11.35
C VAL A 24 -1.61 -4.33 10.82
N GLN A 25 -0.28 -4.30 10.72
CA GLN A 25 0.60 -5.43 10.39
C GLN A 25 1.92 -5.27 11.16
N SER A 26 2.45 -6.39 11.65
CA SER A 26 3.72 -6.42 12.40
C SER A 26 4.95 -6.20 11.51
N THR A 27 4.82 -6.42 10.21
CA THR A 27 5.84 -6.17 9.20
C THR A 27 5.26 -5.34 8.05
N ASN A 28 6.09 -4.50 7.45
CA ASN A 28 5.75 -3.79 6.24
C ASN A 28 6.36 -4.45 4.99
N LEU A 29 7.04 -5.59 5.15
CA LEU A 29 7.60 -6.35 4.03
C LEU A 29 6.57 -7.34 3.50
N SER A 30 6.56 -7.55 2.19
CA SER A 30 5.92 -8.75 1.64
C SER A 30 6.64 -10.01 2.16
N PRO A 31 5.97 -11.18 2.18
CA PRO A 31 6.56 -12.42 2.73
C PRO A 31 7.96 -12.74 2.17
N GLU A 32 8.13 -12.57 0.86
CA GLU A 32 9.41 -12.79 0.17
C GLU A 32 10.35 -11.56 0.15
N GLY A 33 9.90 -10.45 0.73
CA GLY A 33 10.67 -9.20 0.80
C GLY A 33 10.90 -8.55 -0.57
N TRP A 34 9.96 -8.68 -1.50
CA TRP A 34 9.99 -8.03 -2.82
C TRP A 34 9.38 -6.64 -2.82
N TYR A 35 8.48 -6.35 -1.88
CA TYR A 35 7.85 -5.03 -1.74
C TYR A 35 7.92 -4.54 -0.30
N ILE A 36 7.97 -3.22 -0.14
CA ILE A 36 7.81 -2.50 1.12
C ILE A 36 6.47 -1.77 1.07
N LEU A 37 5.57 -2.11 1.97
CA LEU A 37 4.29 -1.46 2.19
C LEU A 37 4.48 -0.19 3.02
N SER A 38 3.73 0.85 2.68
CA SER A 38 3.67 2.09 3.41
C SER A 38 2.27 2.66 3.35
N ILE A 39 1.91 3.44 4.36
CA ILE A 39 0.71 4.28 4.33
C ILE A 39 1.14 5.66 3.82
N VAL A 40 0.54 6.11 2.72
CA VAL A 40 0.88 7.37 2.04
C VAL A 40 0.09 8.52 2.63
N SER A 41 -1.20 8.32 2.84
CA SER A 41 -2.11 9.32 3.38
C SER A 41 -3.20 8.64 4.20
N GLN A 42 -3.63 9.32 5.26
CA GLN A 42 -4.72 8.89 6.14
C GLN A 42 -5.54 10.11 6.56
N THR A 43 -6.86 9.92 6.60
CA THR A 43 -7.80 10.79 7.29
C THR A 43 -8.62 9.95 8.26
N ALA A 44 -9.68 10.51 8.83
CA ALA A 44 -10.62 9.71 9.61
C ALA A 44 -11.25 8.59 8.76
N THR A 45 -11.63 8.87 7.52
CA THR A 45 -12.46 7.97 6.69
C THR A 45 -11.79 7.51 5.39
N THR A 46 -10.58 7.98 5.11
CA THR A 46 -9.84 7.60 3.90
C THR A 46 -8.42 7.15 4.23
N TYR A 47 -7.86 6.28 3.39
CA TYR A 47 -6.45 5.94 3.38
C TYR A 47 -5.97 5.69 1.94
N GLU A 48 -4.65 5.76 1.78
CA GLU A 48 -3.93 5.27 0.61
C GLU A 48 -2.70 4.46 1.05
N LEU A 49 -2.59 3.24 0.55
CA LEU A 49 -1.44 2.36 0.72
C LEU A 49 -0.57 2.40 -0.53
N LYS A 50 0.73 2.21 -0.33
CA LYS A 50 1.70 2.04 -1.43
C LYS A 50 2.66 0.90 -1.13
N ALA A 51 2.74 -0.05 -2.05
CA ALA A 51 3.79 -1.05 -2.11
C ALA A 51 4.87 -0.57 -3.08
N THR A 52 6.10 -0.44 -2.59
CA THR A 52 7.28 -0.06 -3.39
C THR A 52 8.18 -1.28 -3.57
N ALA A 53 8.49 -1.61 -4.81
CA ALA A 53 9.34 -2.74 -5.15
C ALA A 53 10.78 -2.54 -4.62
N GLN A 54 11.42 -3.65 -4.27
CA GLN A 54 12.81 -3.71 -3.82
C GLN A 54 13.49 -4.98 -4.33
N LYS A 55 14.82 -5.08 -4.17
CA LYS A 55 15.64 -6.19 -4.66
C LYS A 55 15.41 -6.41 -6.16
N ALA A 56 15.30 -7.66 -6.62
CA ALA A 56 15.04 -7.99 -8.01
C ALA A 56 13.76 -7.34 -8.56
N GLN A 57 12.73 -7.18 -7.73
CA GLN A 57 11.46 -6.57 -8.12
C GLN A 57 11.60 -5.08 -8.45
N ALA A 58 12.64 -4.39 -7.94
CA ALA A 58 12.93 -3.01 -8.31
C ALA A 58 13.45 -2.88 -9.76
N PHE A 59 13.89 -3.97 -10.38
CA PHE A 59 14.35 -4.01 -11.76
C PHE A 59 13.35 -4.69 -12.70
N ASP A 60 12.31 -5.31 -12.14
CA ASP A 60 11.17 -5.80 -12.90
C ASP A 60 10.29 -4.62 -13.34
N LYS A 61 9.70 -4.75 -14.54
CA LYS A 61 8.80 -3.81 -15.23
C LYS A 61 8.54 -2.50 -14.47
N ILE A 62 9.13 -1.40 -14.96
CA ILE A 62 9.06 -0.06 -14.33
C ILE A 62 7.63 0.33 -13.88
N ILE A 63 6.62 -0.04 -14.67
CA ILE A 63 5.21 0.22 -14.40
C ILE A 63 4.69 -0.43 -13.10
N CYS A 64 5.24 -1.57 -12.66
CA CYS A 64 4.79 -2.30 -11.48
C CYS A 64 5.63 -2.00 -10.21
N GLN A 65 6.63 -1.13 -10.31
CA GLN A 65 7.51 -0.81 -9.17
C GLN A 65 6.78 -0.12 -8.02
N LYS A 66 5.67 0.57 -8.31
CA LYS A 66 4.83 1.23 -7.31
C LYS A 66 3.39 0.82 -7.54
N LEU A 67 2.80 0.17 -6.55
CA LEU A 67 1.40 -0.26 -6.56
C LEU A 67 0.68 0.50 -5.44
N THR A 68 -0.50 1.05 -5.71
CA THR A 68 -1.32 1.75 -4.72
C THR A 68 -2.69 1.12 -4.55
N LEU A 69 -3.23 1.21 -3.34
CA LEU A 69 -4.58 0.75 -3.02
C LEU A 69 -5.20 1.72 -2.02
N ASN A 70 -6.41 2.22 -2.31
CA ASN A 70 -7.12 3.13 -1.42
C ASN A 70 -8.31 2.46 -0.71
N HIS A 71 -8.96 3.22 0.18
CA HIS A 71 -10.15 2.78 0.94
C HIS A 71 -11.36 2.37 0.10
N LEU A 72 -11.43 2.74 -1.18
CA LEU A 72 -12.50 2.31 -2.10
C LEU A 72 -12.13 1.03 -2.87
N GLY A 73 -10.96 0.44 -2.59
CA GLY A 73 -10.44 -0.69 -3.35
C GLY A 73 -9.89 -0.32 -4.74
N ILE A 74 -9.71 0.97 -5.03
CA ILE A 74 -9.13 1.41 -6.30
C ILE A 74 -7.65 1.07 -6.29
N LYS A 75 -7.25 0.23 -7.26
CA LYS A 75 -5.88 -0.17 -7.54
C LYS A 75 -5.20 0.85 -8.44
N GLY A 76 -3.94 1.18 -8.15
CA GLY A 76 -3.11 2.12 -8.90
C GLY A 76 -1.72 1.57 -9.20
N THR A 77 -1.11 2.04 -10.28
CA THR A 77 0.33 1.89 -10.54
C THR A 77 1.01 3.26 -10.45
N HIS A 78 2.34 3.34 -10.62
CA HIS A 78 3.08 4.61 -10.60
C HIS A 78 2.31 5.74 -11.33
N PRO A 79 2.18 6.95 -10.72
CA PRO A 79 1.36 8.05 -11.26
C PRO A 79 1.78 8.59 -12.64
N ASP A 80 2.83 8.06 -13.27
CA ASP A 80 3.47 8.67 -14.44
C ASP A 80 3.08 8.00 -15.77
N THR A 81 2.30 6.90 -15.76
CA THR A 81 1.99 6.18 -17.02
C THR A 81 0.52 6.13 -17.43
N GLY A 82 -0.36 6.85 -16.72
CA GLY A 82 -1.63 7.40 -17.23
C GLY A 82 -2.56 6.53 -18.10
N SER A 83 -2.43 5.20 -18.09
CA SER A 83 -3.20 4.32 -18.97
C SER A 83 -3.67 3.07 -18.23
N ASN A 84 -4.94 2.72 -18.41
CA ASN A 84 -5.56 1.51 -17.86
C ASN A 84 -4.85 0.22 -18.31
N ALA A 85 -4.12 0.26 -19.42
CA ALA A 85 -3.32 -0.87 -19.90
C ALA A 85 -2.11 -1.19 -18.99
N ALA A 86 -1.54 -0.19 -18.32
CA ALA A 86 -0.46 -0.41 -17.35
C ALA A 86 -0.98 -1.04 -16.04
N LEU A 87 -2.24 -0.78 -15.69
CA LEU A 87 -2.91 -1.34 -14.51
C LEU A 87 -3.12 -2.85 -14.63
N SER A 88 -3.76 -3.33 -15.72
CA SER A 88 -4.04 -4.76 -15.91
C SER A 88 -2.78 -5.63 -16.07
N ALA A 89 -1.66 -5.03 -16.46
CA ALA A 89 -0.37 -5.73 -16.56
C ALA A 89 0.31 -5.96 -15.20
N CYS A 90 -0.12 -5.26 -14.15
CA CYS A 90 0.52 -5.27 -12.83
C CYS A 90 -0.37 -5.82 -11.69
N TRP A 91 -1.70 -5.89 -11.86
CA TRP A 91 -2.68 -6.06 -10.78
C TRP A 91 -3.66 -7.22 -10.93
#